data_AF-A0A0Q7RI28-F1
#
_entry.id   AF-A0A0Q7RI28-F1
#
_cell.length_a   1.000
_cell.length_b   1.000
_cell.length_c   1.000
_cell.angle_alpha   90.00
_cell.angle_beta   90.00
_cell.angle_gamma   90.00
#
_symmetry.space_group_name_H-M   'P 1'
#
loop_
_entity.id
_entity.type
_entity.pdbx_description
1 polymer ?
#
loop_
_entity_poly.entity_id
_entity_poly.type
_entity_poly.pdbx_seq_one_letter_code
_entity_poly.pdbx_strand_id
1 'polypeptide(L)'
;MPHATRSRKPARLTPVKAKLAAEIRQQLVDQGGAAHRDVVIGRILHRKGLSGPAADRARRALLSAFELHADAAKACGAPHLFALPFGPESHRWALDGTVRPPSTS
;
A
#
# COMPACT_ATOMS: atom_id res chain seq x y z
N MET A 1 -26.39 -7.35 16.57
CA MET A 1 -25.19 -6.84 15.88
C MET A 1 -24.83 -7.76 14.71
N PRO A 2 -25.14 -7.43 13.45
CA PRO A 2 -24.55 -8.13 12.31
C PRO A 2 -23.60 -7.20 11.55
N HIS A 3 -22.28 -7.48 11.61
CA HIS A 3 -21.33 -6.82 10.72
C HIS A 3 -21.45 -7.48 9.36
N ALA A 4 -22.15 -6.81 8.44
CA ALA A 4 -22.33 -7.26 7.07
C ALA A 4 -20.98 -7.64 6.44
N THR A 5 -20.79 -8.93 6.17
CA THR A 5 -19.72 -9.47 5.33
C THR A 5 -19.99 -8.98 3.91
N ARG A 6 -19.48 -7.80 3.62
CA ARG A 6 -19.49 -7.19 2.29
C ARG A 6 -18.67 -8.12 1.40
N SER A 7 -19.33 -9.00 0.65
CA SER A 7 -18.75 -9.85 -0.39
C SER A 7 -18.05 -8.98 -1.44
N ARG A 8 -16.82 -8.56 -1.14
CA ARG A 8 -15.97 -7.83 -2.07
C ARG A 8 -15.22 -8.87 -2.88
N LYS A 9 -15.51 -8.91 -4.18
CA LYS A 9 -14.79 -9.68 -5.21
C LYS A 9 -13.29 -9.75 -4.89
N PRO A 10 -12.64 -10.93 -5.06
CA PRO A 10 -11.21 -11.06 -4.80
C PRO A 10 -10.48 -10.03 -5.65
N ALA A 11 -9.77 -9.12 -4.97
CA ALA A 11 -9.10 -8.02 -5.63
C ALA A 11 -7.93 -8.61 -6.42
N ARG A 12 -8.12 -8.78 -7.74
CA ARG A 12 -7.05 -9.29 -8.60
C ARG A 12 -5.89 -8.31 -8.63
N LEU A 13 -4.66 -8.83 -8.60
CA LEU A 13 -3.46 -8.08 -8.87
C LEU A 13 -3.45 -7.69 -10.35
N THR A 14 -3.80 -6.45 -10.66
CA THR A 14 -3.65 -5.92 -12.01
C THR A 14 -2.24 -5.33 -12.17
N PRO A 15 -1.68 -5.28 -13.38
CA PRO A 15 -0.36 -4.69 -13.61
C PRO A 15 -0.28 -3.22 -13.15
N VAL A 16 -1.38 -2.48 -13.23
CA VAL A 16 -1.50 -1.12 -12.70
C VAL A 16 -1.33 -1.09 -11.18
N LYS A 17 -1.98 -2.01 -10.45
CA LYS A 17 -1.83 -2.09 -8.99
C LYS A 17 -0.43 -2.55 -8.58
N ALA A 18 0.18 -3.46 -9.32
CA ALA A 18 1.57 -3.87 -9.08
C ALA A 18 2.55 -2.69 -9.22
N LYS A 19 2.37 -1.85 -10.25
CA LYS A 19 3.17 -0.62 -10.42
C LYS A 19 2.97 0.36 -9.27
N LEU A 20 1.73 0.57 -8.84
CA LEU A 20 1.42 1.42 -7.68
C LEU A 20 2.04 0.86 -6.39
N ALA A 21 1.99 -0.45 -6.19
CA ALA A 21 2.63 -1.09 -5.04
C ALA A 21 4.16 -0.93 -5.06
N ALA A 22 4.78 -1.01 -6.24
CA ALA A 22 6.21 -0.73 -6.39
C ALA A 22 6.57 0.72 -6.03
N GLU A 23 5.75 1.70 -6.44
CA GLU A 23 5.95 3.11 -6.07
C GLU A 23 5.76 3.35 -4.57
N ILE A 24 4.74 2.72 -3.96
CA ILE A 24 4.53 2.75 -2.51
C ILE A 24 5.75 2.16 -1.79
N ARG A 25 6.24 1.01 -2.24
CA ARG A 25 7.43 0.35 -1.69
C ARG A 25 8.64 1.27 -1.76
N GLN A 26 8.91 1.85 -2.94
CA GLN A 26 10.05 2.76 -3.11
C GLN A 26 9.94 3.97 -2.19
N GLN A 27 8.73 4.53 -2.01
CA GLN A 27 8.51 5.66 -1.13
C GLN A 27 8.63 5.30 0.36
N LEU A 28 8.31 4.06 0.75
CA LEU A 28 8.56 3.54 2.09
C LEU A 28 10.07 3.33 2.33
N VAL A 29 10.82 2.83 1.34
CA VAL A 29 12.29 2.72 1.42
C VAL A 29 12.92 4.09 1.63
N ASP A 30 12.51 5.10 0.85
CA ASP A 30 12.95 6.49 0.98
C ASP A 30 12.71 7.09 2.38
N GLN A 31 11.72 6.55 3.10
CA GLN A 31 11.34 6.98 4.45
C GLN A 31 11.98 6.14 5.57
N GLY A 32 12.93 5.25 5.25
CA GLY A 32 13.57 4.38 6.24
C GLY A 32 12.81 3.08 6.52
N GLY A 33 11.92 2.66 5.62
CA GLY A 33 11.21 1.39 5.67
C GLY A 33 9.83 1.42 6.32
N ALA A 34 9.43 2.54 6.96
CA ALA A 34 8.10 2.70 7.52
C ALA A 34 7.61 4.15 7.46
N ALA A 35 6.35 4.35 7.05
CA ALA A 35 5.73 5.68 7.05
C ALA A 35 4.20 5.60 7.17
N HIS A 36 3.59 6.75 7.52
CA HIS A 36 2.15 6.88 7.53
C HIS A 36 1.60 6.88 6.08
N ARG A 37 0.48 6.18 5.86
CA ARG A 37 -0.15 6.03 4.55
C ARG A 37 -0.35 7.35 3.83
N ASP A 38 -0.92 8.33 4.51
CA ASP A 38 -1.17 9.66 3.94
C ASP A 38 0.11 10.43 3.60
N VAL A 39 1.21 10.20 4.34
CA VAL A 39 2.53 10.79 4.00
C VAL A 39 3.07 10.18 2.71
N VAL A 40 2.98 8.85 2.56
CA VAL A 40 3.39 8.15 1.34
C VAL A 40 2.58 8.61 0.14
N ILE A 41 1.25 8.64 0.27
CA ILE A 41 0.35 9.10 -0.79
C ILE A 41 0.65 10.55 -1.15
N GLY A 42 0.74 11.45 -0.17
CA GLY A 42 1.02 12.86 -0.39
C GLY A 42 2.30 13.07 -1.17
N ARG A 43 3.38 12.35 -0.82
CA ARG A 43 4.65 12.43 -1.55
C ARG A 43 4.57 11.87 -2.97
N ILE A 44 3.87 10.75 -3.19
CA ILE A 44 3.69 10.19 -4.54
C ILE A 44 2.92 11.17 -5.42
N LEU A 45 1.84 11.76 -4.90
CA LEU A 45 1.05 12.76 -5.63
C LEU A 45 1.88 14.01 -5.96
N HIS A 46 2.63 14.51 -4.97
CA HIS A 46 3.53 15.65 -5.13
C HIS A 46 4.60 15.38 -6.19
N ARG A 47 5.28 14.22 -6.14
CA ARG A 47 6.29 13.82 -7.13
C ARG A 47 5.72 13.69 -8.55
N LYS A 48 4.44 13.30 -8.68
CA LYS A 48 3.75 13.22 -9.97
C LYS A 48 3.18 14.56 -10.43
N GLY A 49 3.29 15.63 -9.64
CA GLY A 49 2.68 16.93 -9.95
C GLY A 49 1.15 16.87 -10.06
N LEU A 50 0.50 15.88 -9.43
CA LEU A 50 -0.95 15.71 -9.53
C LEU A 50 -1.66 16.65 -8.56
N SER A 51 -2.69 17.32 -9.04
CA SER A 51 -3.55 18.22 -8.25
C SER A 51 -5.02 18.06 -8.59
N GLY A 52 -5.90 18.52 -7.69
CA GLY A 52 -7.36 18.52 -7.87
C GLY A 52 -7.96 17.12 -8.11
N PRO A 53 -8.90 16.96 -9.05
CA PRO A 53 -9.64 15.71 -9.25
C PRO A 53 -8.76 14.54 -9.74
N ALA A 54 -7.62 14.82 -10.37
CA ALA A 54 -6.65 13.79 -10.76
C ALA A 54 -5.91 13.22 -9.54
N ALA A 55 -5.58 14.08 -8.57
CA ALA A 55 -4.97 13.67 -7.30
C ALA A 55 -5.93 12.81 -6.47
N ASP A 56 -7.22 13.14 -6.42
CA ASP A 56 -8.22 12.33 -5.70
C ASP A 56 -8.36 10.93 -6.31
N ARG A 57 -8.40 10.82 -7.65
CA ARG A 57 -8.42 9.51 -8.35
C ARG A 57 -7.16 8.69 -8.06
N ALA A 58 -5.98 9.30 -8.13
CA ALA A 58 -4.72 8.64 -7.83
C ALA A 58 -4.64 8.22 -6.34
N ARG A 59 -5.11 9.07 -5.43
CA ARG A 59 -5.22 8.76 -3.99
C ARG A 59 -6.08 7.52 -3.76
N ARG A 60 -7.27 7.43 -4.35
CA ARG A 60 -8.13 6.24 -4.24
C ARG A 60 -7.46 4.98 -4.79
N ALA A 61 -6.75 5.09 -5.91
CA ALA A 61 -6.03 3.95 -6.49
C ALA A 61 -4.89 3.46 -5.59
N LEU A 62 -4.12 4.38 -4.99
CA LEU A 62 -3.07 4.08 -4.03
C LEU A 62 -3.64 3.44 -2.76
N LEU A 63 -4.76 3.96 -2.23
CA LEU A 63 -5.47 3.38 -1.10
C LEU A 63 -5.91 1.94 -1.38
N SER A 64 -6.49 1.69 -2.55
CA SER A 64 -6.89 0.34 -2.96
C SER A 64 -5.70 -0.60 -3.16
N ALA A 65 -4.52 -0.09 -3.55
CA ALA A 65 -3.30 -0.90 -3.65
C ALA A 65 -2.76 -1.25 -2.26
N PHE A 66 -2.78 -0.29 -1.33
CA PHE A 66 -2.49 -0.53 0.08
C PHE A 66 -3.37 -1.65 0.65
N GLU A 67 -4.70 -1.49 0.62
CA GLU A 67 -5.66 -2.49 1.15
C GLU A 67 -5.47 -3.89 0.54
N LEU A 68 -5.13 -3.97 -0.75
CA LEU A 68 -4.86 -5.25 -1.41
C LEU A 68 -3.68 -6.00 -0.78
N HIS A 69 -2.61 -5.28 -0.42
CA HIS A 69 -1.38 -5.88 0.07
C HIS A 69 -1.35 -6.04 1.60
N ALA A 70 -2.21 -5.35 2.35
CA ALA A 70 -2.39 -5.60 3.79
C ALA A 70 -3.20 -6.86 4.11
N ASP A 71 -4.14 -7.22 3.25
CA ASP A 71 -4.97 -8.42 3.44
C ASP A 71 -4.51 -9.54 2.49
N ALA A 72 -3.26 -9.99 2.69
CA ALA A 72 -2.68 -11.09 1.91
C ALA A 72 -3.47 -12.40 2.08
N ALA A 73 -4.22 -12.55 3.18
CA ALA A 73 -5.11 -13.69 3.41
C ALA A 73 -6.34 -13.69 2.48
N LYS A 74 -6.79 -12.52 1.97
CA LYS A 74 -7.93 -12.42 1.04
C LYS A 74 -7.52 -12.14 -0.41
N ALA A 75 -6.29 -11.73 -0.65
CA ALA A 75 -5.79 -11.46 -1.99
C ALA A 75 -5.18 -12.73 -2.60
N CYS A 76 -6.01 -13.48 -3.35
CA CYS A 76 -5.58 -14.67 -4.08
C CYS A 76 -4.39 -14.34 -5.01
N GLY A 77 -3.17 -14.70 -4.59
CA GLY A 77 -1.93 -14.54 -5.36
C GLY A 77 -1.16 -13.22 -5.14
N ALA A 78 -1.50 -12.40 -4.14
CA ALA A 78 -0.72 -11.20 -3.83
C ALA A 78 0.38 -11.49 -2.79
N PRO A 79 1.68 -11.25 -3.08
CA PRO A 79 2.69 -11.29 -2.04
C PRO A 79 2.39 -10.21 -0.98
N HIS A 80 2.57 -10.57 0.29
CA HIS A 80 2.50 -9.65 1.42
C HIS A 80 3.71 -8.72 1.37
N LEU A 81 3.54 -7.56 0.75
CA LEU A 81 4.65 -6.60 0.54
C LEU A 81 4.77 -5.58 1.68
N PHE A 82 3.71 -5.41 2.47
CA PHE A 82 3.66 -4.40 3.52
C PHE A 82 3.11 -4.97 4.81
N ALA A 83 3.77 -4.67 5.92
CA ALA A 83 3.31 -4.98 7.25
C ALA A 83 2.65 -3.76 7.90
N LEU A 84 1.67 -4.02 8.76
CA LEU A 84 1.04 -3.03 9.64
C LEU A 84 1.48 -3.30 11.08
N PRO A 85 2.66 -2.82 11.51
CA PRO A 85 3.21 -3.15 12.84
C PRO A 85 2.34 -2.65 14.00
N PHE A 86 1.48 -1.65 13.76
CA PHE A 86 0.59 -1.05 14.75
C PHE A 86 -0.90 -1.38 14.50
N GLY A 87 -1.19 -2.34 13.62
CA GLY A 87 -2.57 -2.72 13.27
C GLY A 87 -3.21 -1.84 12.18
N PRO A 88 -4.37 -2.27 11.64
CA PRO A 88 -5.03 -1.64 10.49
C PRO A 88 -5.52 -0.21 10.75
N GLU A 89 -5.80 0.12 12.02
CA GLU A 89 -6.30 1.44 12.45
C GLU A 89 -5.19 2.49 12.57
N SER A 90 -3.94 2.07 12.75
CA SER A 90 -2.82 3.00 12.92
C SER A 90 -2.41 3.66 11.60
N HIS A 91 -2.85 3.12 10.46
CA HIS A 91 -2.50 3.61 9.11
C HIS A 91 -0.99 3.79 8.87
N ARG A 92 -0.14 3.15 9.67
CA ARG A 92 1.31 3.11 9.55
C ARG A 92 1.71 1.84 8.83
N TRP A 93 2.34 2.02 7.68
CA TRP A 93 2.77 0.95 6.81
C TRP A 93 4.27 0.81 6.92
N ALA A 94 4.73 -0.41 7.09
CA ALA A 94 6.12 -0.79 7.03
C ALA A 94 6.31 -1.74 5.85
N LEU A 95 7.52 -1.80 5.32
CA LEU A 95 7.90 -2.90 4.43
C LEU A 95 7.84 -4.20 5.23
N ASP A 96 7.26 -5.24 4.65
CA ASP A 96 7.29 -6.56 5.28
C ASP A 96 8.76 -6.99 5.46
N GLY A 97 9.14 -7.37 6.68
CA GLY A 97 10.52 -7.66 7.07
C GLY A 97 11.16 -8.85 6.35
N THR A 98 10.42 -9.57 5.51
CA THR A 98 10.99 -10.51 4.53
C THR A 98 11.74 -9.82 3.39
N VAL A 99 11.49 -8.53 3.16
CA VAL A 99 12.36 -7.65 2.36
C VAL A 99 13.56 -7.26 3.22
N ARG A 100 14.45 -8.23 3.45
CA ARG A 100 15.77 -7.96 4.02
C ARG A 100 16.50 -6.97 3.10
N PRO A 101 17.03 -5.83 3.58
CA PRO A 101 18.05 -5.13 2.80
C PRO A 101 19.21 -6.11 2.55
N PRO A 102 19.88 -6.09 1.39
CA PRO A 102 21.09 -6.87 1.20
C PRO A 102 22.04 -6.48 2.33
N SER A 103 22.28 -7.43 3.22
CA SER A 103 23.22 -7.30 4.31
C SER A 103 24.59 -7.34 3.66
N THR A 104 25.12 -6.18 3.29
CA THR A 104 26.53 -6.07 2.94
C THR A 104 27.32 -6.18 4.23
N SER A 105 27.88 -7.36 4.46
CA SER A 105 29.06 -7.60 5.31
C SER A 105 30.17 -8.08 4.40
#